data_AF-A0A4Q0AI78-F1
#
_entry.id   AF-A0A4Q0AI78-F1
#
_cell.length_a   1.000
_cell.length_b   1.000
_cell.length_c   1.000
_cell.angle_alpha   90.00
_cell.angle_beta   90.00
_cell.angle_gamma   90.00
#
_symmetry.space_group_name_H-M   'P 1'
#
loop_
_entity.id
_entity.type
_entity.pdbx_description
1 polymer ?
#
loop_
_entity_poly.entity_id
_entity_poly.type
_entity_poly.pdbx_seq_one_letter_code
_entity_poly.pdbx_strand_id
1 'polypeptide(L)'
;MAKTKSDNYWEPHARILESMSRFQAAVSDVRKRLDIPETGIPYDKRAEWFADFYRNADENTAKRYGGAYGYELLPPNKELLDELDKLRLEFNLDPRWLHPLFNYIFSADKSLEPPSQKSAWPSPRMNDVRLPKEQQRVTSLSIRIEKDTTIHDIEDIWDDIRKYQAYMDADIPSRRDPIQAETVERYRKIVKLRADGLKYQEIAEKYPNKFNSAEDVRSFKNKQEARFKKRTSLRHLPSLWWHK
;
A
#
# COMPACT_ATOMS: atom_id res chain seq x y z
N MET A 1 -32.75 -10.65 -3.25
CA MET A 1 -31.44 -10.02 -3.02
C MET A 1 -30.93 -9.51 -4.34
N ALA A 2 -31.02 -8.19 -4.58
CA ALA A 2 -30.40 -7.58 -5.74
C ALA A 2 -28.88 -7.74 -5.56
N LYS A 3 -28.21 -8.43 -6.49
CA LYS A 3 -26.75 -8.32 -6.62
C LYS A 3 -26.47 -6.82 -6.75
N THR A 4 -25.81 -6.24 -5.76
CA THR A 4 -25.19 -4.93 -5.89
C THR A 4 -24.41 -4.97 -7.20
N LYS A 5 -24.85 -4.18 -8.18
CA LYS A 5 -24.11 -4.01 -9.43
C LYS A 5 -22.72 -3.54 -9.00
N SER A 6 -21.71 -4.39 -9.12
CA SER A 6 -20.34 -3.92 -9.14
C SER A 6 -20.28 -2.95 -10.31
N ASP A 7 -20.16 -1.66 -10.03
CA ASP A 7 -19.98 -0.65 -11.05
C ASP A 7 -18.66 -0.96 -11.74
N ASN A 8 -18.77 -1.57 -12.91
CA ASN A 8 -17.65 -2.04 -13.68
C ASN A 8 -16.96 -0.84 -14.33
N TYR A 9 -16.40 0.14 -13.62
CA TYR A 9 -15.77 1.34 -14.22
C TYR A 9 -14.89 1.02 -15.43
N TRP A 10 -14.12 -0.06 -15.33
CA TRP A 10 -13.24 -0.54 -16.39
C TRP A 10 -13.98 -1.10 -17.61
N GLU A 11 -15.19 -1.64 -17.45
CA GLU A 11 -15.96 -2.22 -18.54
C GLU A 11 -16.46 -1.15 -19.53
N PRO A 12 -17.10 -0.03 -19.14
CA PRO A 12 -17.34 1.08 -20.05
C PRO A 12 -16.07 1.62 -20.69
N HIS A 13 -14.93 1.69 -19.97
CA HIS A 13 -13.67 2.12 -20.56
C HIS A 13 -13.17 1.14 -21.63
N ALA A 14 -13.26 -0.16 -21.38
CA ALA A 14 -12.95 -1.20 -22.36
C ALA A 14 -13.86 -1.11 -23.58
N ARG A 15 -15.17 -0.90 -23.36
CA ARG A 15 -16.15 -0.71 -24.44
C ARG A 15 -15.94 0.57 -25.24
N ILE A 16 -15.57 1.67 -24.57
CA ILE A 16 -15.22 2.94 -25.23
C ILE A 16 -14.00 2.72 -26.12
N LEU A 17 -12.90 2.18 -25.57
CA LEU A 17 -11.69 1.86 -26.33
C LEU A 17 -12.01 0.97 -27.52
N GLU A 18 -12.76 -0.10 -27.30
CA GLU A 18 -13.20 -1.02 -28.35
C GLU A 18 -14.01 -0.32 -29.46
N SER A 19 -14.89 0.63 -29.10
CA SER A 19 -15.68 1.39 -30.07
C SER A 19 -14.90 2.45 -30.85
N MET A 20 -13.68 2.82 -30.40
CA MET A 20 -12.88 3.84 -31.04
C MET A 20 -12.22 3.31 -32.33
N SER A 21 -12.58 3.90 -33.47
CA SER A 21 -12.00 3.54 -34.78
C SER A 21 -10.47 3.64 -34.80
N ARG A 22 -9.92 4.68 -34.16
CA ARG A 22 -8.46 4.86 -34.02
C ARG A 22 -7.81 3.75 -33.22
N PHE A 23 -8.46 3.26 -32.17
CA PHE A 23 -7.95 2.16 -31.36
C PHE A 23 -7.95 0.85 -32.15
N GLN A 24 -9.02 0.55 -32.88
CA GLN A 24 -9.08 -0.63 -33.75
C GLN A 24 -8.03 -0.58 -34.87
N ALA A 25 -7.77 0.60 -35.43
CA ALA A 25 -6.70 0.79 -36.41
C ALA A 25 -5.31 0.53 -35.80
N ALA A 26 -5.04 1.08 -34.61
CA ALA A 26 -3.77 0.86 -33.92
C ALA A 26 -3.56 -0.62 -33.56
N VAL A 27 -4.60 -1.33 -33.09
CA VAL A 27 -4.56 -2.77 -32.85
C VAL A 27 -4.29 -3.55 -34.14
N SER A 28 -4.93 -3.18 -35.26
CA SER A 28 -4.67 -3.80 -36.57
C SER A 28 -3.23 -3.58 -37.02
N ASP A 29 -2.67 -2.39 -36.83
CA ASP A 29 -1.28 -2.09 -37.17
C ASP A 29 -0.29 -2.89 -36.32
N VAL A 30 -0.54 -3.03 -35.01
CA VAL A 30 0.26 -3.90 -34.13
C VAL A 30 0.18 -5.35 -34.60
N ARG A 31 -1.00 -5.86 -34.95
CA ARG A 31 -1.17 -7.21 -35.49
C ARG A 31 -0.36 -7.41 -36.77
N LYS A 32 -0.39 -6.45 -37.71
CA LYS A 32 0.41 -6.52 -38.94
C LYS A 32 1.91 -6.54 -38.68
N ARG A 33 2.41 -5.70 -37.77
CA ARG A 33 3.85 -5.64 -37.44
C ARG A 33 4.34 -6.93 -36.79
N LEU A 34 3.50 -7.52 -35.92
CA LEU A 34 3.82 -8.75 -35.22
C LEU A 34 3.46 -10.02 -36.02
N ASP A 35 2.98 -9.90 -37.27
CA ASP A 35 2.52 -11.01 -38.13
C ASP A 35 1.35 -11.84 -37.55
N ILE A 36 0.48 -11.19 -36.78
CA ILE A 36 -0.70 -11.80 -36.15
C ILE A 36 -1.89 -11.73 -37.12
N PRO A 37 -2.61 -12.85 -37.38
CA PRO A 37 -3.79 -12.83 -38.23
C PRO A 37 -4.89 -11.89 -37.70
N GLU A 38 -5.69 -11.31 -38.61
CA GLU A 38 -6.84 -10.46 -38.22
C GLU A 38 -7.89 -11.23 -37.40
N THR A 39 -8.04 -12.52 -37.66
CA THR A 39 -8.90 -13.44 -36.91
C THR A 39 -8.26 -13.97 -35.62
N GLY A 40 -7.08 -13.44 -35.25
CA GLY A 40 -6.30 -13.87 -34.09
C GLY A 40 -5.66 -15.23 -34.28
N ILE A 41 -4.91 -15.66 -33.25
CA ILE A 41 -4.24 -16.94 -33.29
C ILE A 41 -5.22 -18.02 -32.81
N PRO A 42 -5.49 -19.06 -33.63
CA PRO A 42 -6.32 -20.19 -33.21
C PRO A 42 -5.79 -20.80 -31.92
N TYR A 43 -6.67 -21.18 -30.99
CA TYR A 43 -6.31 -21.68 -29.66
C TYR A 43 -5.22 -22.76 -29.71
N ASP A 44 -5.37 -23.74 -30.60
CA ASP A 44 -4.45 -24.88 -30.76
C ASP A 44 -3.07 -24.48 -31.29
N LYS A 45 -2.94 -23.32 -31.94
CA LYS A 45 -1.69 -22.79 -32.48
C LYS A 45 -1.00 -21.78 -31.55
N ARG A 46 -1.69 -21.32 -30.50
CA ARG A 46 -1.15 -20.29 -29.57
C ARG A 46 0.10 -20.76 -28.86
N ALA A 47 0.17 -22.02 -28.45
CA ALA A 47 1.32 -22.56 -27.72
C ALA A 47 2.61 -22.53 -28.56
N GLU A 48 2.53 -22.91 -29.83
CA GLU A 48 3.65 -22.87 -30.77
C GLU A 48 4.11 -21.43 -31.03
N TRP A 49 3.15 -20.54 -31.25
CA TRP A 49 3.40 -19.11 -31.44
C TRP A 49 4.04 -18.44 -30.22
N PHE A 50 3.53 -18.73 -29.02
CA PHE A 50 4.13 -18.21 -27.78
C PHE A 50 5.51 -18.80 -27.54
N ALA A 51 5.75 -20.06 -27.89
CA ALA A 51 7.07 -20.67 -27.77
C ALA A 51 8.14 -19.93 -28.58
N ASP A 52 7.80 -19.38 -29.75
CA ASP A 52 8.74 -18.60 -30.56
C ASP A 52 9.09 -17.24 -29.92
N PHE A 53 8.15 -16.60 -29.21
CA PHE A 53 8.46 -15.41 -28.41
C PHE A 53 9.39 -15.70 -27.24
N TYR A 54 9.26 -16.89 -26.62
CA TYR A 54 10.17 -17.32 -25.55
C TYR A 54 11.54 -17.76 -26.06
N ARG A 55 11.64 -18.32 -27.28
CA ARG A 55 12.93 -18.69 -27.91
C ARG A 55 13.78 -17.47 -28.26
N ASN A 56 13.15 -16.35 -28.60
CA ASN A 56 13.81 -15.08 -28.92
C ASN A 56 13.78 -14.08 -27.74
N ALA A 57 13.72 -14.60 -26.50
CA ALA A 57 13.74 -13.77 -25.30
C ALA A 57 15.10 -13.08 -25.13
N ASP A 58 15.08 -11.75 -25.03
CA ASP A 58 16.29 -10.97 -24.73
C ASP A 58 16.49 -10.90 -23.21
N GLU A 59 17.63 -11.38 -22.72
CA GLU A 59 17.96 -11.38 -21.28
C GLU A 59 17.88 -9.97 -20.67
N ASN A 60 18.19 -8.92 -21.44
CA ASN A 60 18.08 -7.54 -20.97
C ASN A 60 16.62 -7.11 -20.81
N THR A 61 15.75 -7.54 -21.71
CA THR A 61 14.31 -7.30 -21.66
C THR A 61 13.68 -8.05 -20.49
N ALA A 62 14.03 -9.32 -20.27
CA ALA A 62 13.59 -10.08 -19.10
C ALA A 62 14.03 -9.43 -17.78
N LYS A 63 15.27 -8.92 -17.69
CA LYS A 63 15.75 -8.19 -16.50
C LYS A 63 15.04 -6.85 -16.29
N ARG A 64 14.67 -6.17 -17.38
CA ARG A 64 14.01 -4.86 -17.34
C ARG A 64 12.52 -4.95 -16.97
N TYR A 65 11.83 -5.98 -17.46
CA TYR A 65 10.38 -6.10 -17.35
C TYR A 65 9.90 -7.25 -16.45
N GLY A 66 10.74 -8.23 -16.11
CA GLY A 66 10.34 -9.45 -15.40
C GLY A 66 9.85 -9.27 -13.96
N GLY A 67 10.05 -8.10 -13.37
CA GLY A 67 9.46 -7.70 -12.09
C GLY A 67 8.67 -6.39 -12.17
N ALA A 68 8.42 -5.88 -13.39
CA ALA A 68 7.70 -4.64 -13.59
C ALA A 68 6.18 -4.91 -13.57
N TYR A 69 5.47 -4.07 -12.83
CA TYR A 69 4.02 -4.19 -12.67
C TYR A 69 3.28 -4.07 -13.99
N GLY A 70 2.40 -5.03 -14.28
CA GLY A 70 1.65 -5.18 -15.53
C GLY A 70 2.37 -5.98 -16.63
N TYR A 71 3.66 -6.28 -16.44
CA TYR A 71 4.46 -7.08 -17.38
C TYR A 71 4.68 -8.52 -16.89
N GLU A 72 4.25 -8.84 -15.66
CA GLU A 72 4.45 -10.16 -15.08
C GLU A 72 3.75 -11.22 -15.94
N LEU A 73 4.40 -12.33 -16.27
CA LEU A 73 3.81 -13.41 -17.09
C LEU A 73 3.60 -13.08 -18.57
N LEU A 74 3.96 -11.88 -19.05
CA LEU A 74 4.07 -11.62 -20.50
C LEU A 74 5.36 -12.25 -21.06
N PRO A 75 5.35 -12.73 -22.32
CA PRO A 75 6.56 -13.22 -22.96
C PRO A 75 7.65 -12.12 -23.00
N PRO A 76 8.89 -12.40 -22.57
CA PRO A 76 9.98 -11.42 -22.50
C PRO A 76 10.61 -11.15 -23.88
N ASN A 77 9.76 -10.85 -24.87
CA ASN A 77 10.16 -10.49 -26.22
C ASN A 77 10.09 -8.96 -26.38
N LYS A 78 11.21 -8.35 -26.78
CA LYS A 78 11.35 -6.90 -26.84
C LYS A 78 10.36 -6.23 -27.80
N GLU A 79 10.20 -6.79 -29.00
CA GLU A 79 9.34 -6.21 -30.03
C GLU A 79 7.87 -6.23 -29.59
N LEU A 80 7.41 -7.36 -29.05
CA LEU A 80 6.08 -7.49 -28.46
C LEU A 80 5.84 -6.45 -27.34
N LEU A 81 6.75 -6.39 -26.37
CA LEU A 81 6.60 -5.51 -25.22
C LEU A 81 6.66 -4.03 -25.61
N ASP A 82 7.52 -3.66 -26.57
CA ASP A 82 7.61 -2.30 -27.10
C ASP A 82 6.31 -1.90 -27.83
N GLU A 83 5.71 -2.79 -28.63
CA GLU A 83 4.43 -2.49 -29.29
C GLU A 83 3.27 -2.40 -28.29
N LEU A 84 3.20 -3.27 -27.29
CA LEU A 84 2.22 -3.18 -26.22
C LEU A 84 2.36 -1.88 -25.40
N ASP A 85 3.58 -1.49 -25.05
CA ASP A 85 3.83 -0.27 -24.28
C ASP A 85 3.54 0.99 -25.11
N LYS A 86 3.89 1.00 -26.40
CA LYS A 86 3.52 2.09 -27.32
C LYS A 86 2.00 2.24 -27.43
N LEU A 87 1.28 1.13 -27.64
CA LEU A 87 -0.18 1.15 -27.73
C LEU A 87 -0.80 1.65 -26.42
N ARG A 88 -0.33 1.15 -25.28
CA ARG A 88 -0.73 1.61 -23.96
C ARG A 88 -0.51 3.13 -23.82
N LEU A 89 0.68 3.62 -24.15
CA LEU A 89 1.03 5.04 -24.03
C LEU A 89 0.23 5.93 -24.99
N GLU A 90 -0.02 5.48 -26.23
CA GLU A 90 -0.81 6.23 -27.22
C GLU A 90 -2.23 6.52 -26.72
N PHE A 91 -2.86 5.53 -26.10
CA PHE A 91 -4.21 5.65 -25.53
C PHE A 91 -4.20 6.07 -24.07
N ASN A 92 -3.05 6.53 -23.57
CA ASN A 92 -2.88 7.04 -22.22
C ASN A 92 -3.30 6.02 -21.14
N LEU A 93 -3.11 4.73 -21.38
CA LEU A 93 -3.55 3.63 -20.52
C LEU A 93 -2.55 3.32 -19.40
N ASP A 94 -3.08 2.82 -18.29
CA ASP A 94 -2.31 2.28 -17.16
C ASP A 94 -1.62 0.93 -17.53
N PRO A 95 -0.44 0.59 -16.97
CA PRO A 95 0.22 -0.70 -17.19
C PRO A 95 -0.66 -1.94 -16.97
N ARG A 96 -1.71 -1.86 -16.15
CA ARG A 96 -2.65 -2.97 -15.94
C ARG A 96 -3.43 -3.36 -17.20
N TRP A 97 -3.48 -2.50 -18.21
CA TRP A 97 -4.06 -2.82 -19.51
C TRP A 97 -3.17 -3.73 -20.37
N LEU A 98 -1.90 -3.93 -20.03
CA LEU A 98 -0.98 -4.72 -20.86
C LEU A 98 -1.46 -6.15 -21.06
N HIS A 99 -1.96 -6.84 -20.04
CA HIS A 99 -2.53 -8.18 -20.18
C HIS A 99 -3.84 -8.21 -20.97
N PRO A 100 -4.84 -7.37 -20.65
CA PRO A 100 -6.02 -7.24 -21.49
C PRO A 100 -5.72 -6.93 -22.96
N LEU A 101 -4.79 -6.01 -23.24
CA LEU A 101 -4.36 -5.66 -24.59
C LEU A 101 -3.67 -6.84 -25.27
N PHE A 102 -2.75 -7.51 -24.57
CA PHE A 102 -2.10 -8.71 -25.06
C PHE A 102 -3.14 -9.78 -25.42
N ASN A 103 -4.07 -10.10 -24.53
CA ASN A 103 -5.12 -11.07 -24.82
C ASN A 103 -5.95 -10.61 -26.03
N TYR A 104 -6.46 -9.38 -26.03
CA TYR A 104 -7.29 -8.85 -27.11
C TYR A 104 -6.59 -8.85 -28.48
N ILE A 105 -5.29 -8.57 -28.54
CA ILE A 105 -4.50 -8.60 -29.77
C ILE A 105 -4.34 -10.05 -30.27
N PHE A 106 -4.08 -11.01 -29.39
CA PHE A 106 -3.66 -12.37 -29.76
C PHE A 106 -4.81 -13.38 -29.83
N SER A 107 -5.86 -13.22 -29.03
CA SER A 107 -6.94 -14.19 -28.93
C SER A 107 -8.05 -13.99 -29.97
N ALA A 108 -8.11 -12.80 -30.59
CA ALA A 108 -9.27 -12.32 -31.34
C ALA A 108 -10.60 -12.51 -30.60
N ASP A 109 -10.57 -12.45 -29.27
CA ASP A 109 -11.78 -12.27 -28.51
C ASP A 109 -12.46 -10.99 -28.99
N LYS A 110 -13.77 -11.09 -29.19
CA LYS A 110 -14.61 -9.99 -29.69
C LYS A 110 -14.82 -8.88 -28.65
N SER A 111 -14.17 -8.97 -27.50
CA SER A 111 -14.34 -8.04 -26.40
C SER A 111 -13.02 -7.81 -25.68
N LEU A 112 -12.60 -6.56 -25.63
CA LEU A 112 -11.52 -6.13 -24.74
C LEU A 112 -11.99 -6.33 -23.29
N GLU A 113 -11.30 -7.19 -22.55
CA GLU A 113 -11.59 -7.38 -21.12
C GLU A 113 -11.08 -6.19 -20.30
N PRO A 114 -11.78 -5.81 -19.22
CA PRO A 114 -11.27 -4.83 -18.27
C PRO A 114 -10.07 -5.39 -17.47
N PRO A 115 -9.16 -4.54 -16.96
CA PRO A 115 -8.13 -4.97 -16.03
C PRO A 115 -8.71 -5.62 -14.76
N SER A 116 -8.08 -6.69 -14.28
CA SER A 116 -8.56 -7.48 -13.14
C SER A 116 -8.11 -6.98 -11.76
N GLN A 117 -7.22 -5.99 -11.71
CA GLN A 117 -6.55 -5.57 -10.48
C GLN A 117 -7.01 -4.19 -9.98
N LYS A 118 -7.20 -4.09 -8.65
CA LYS A 118 -7.48 -2.85 -7.92
C LYS A 118 -6.38 -1.82 -8.22
N SER A 119 -6.79 -0.57 -8.39
CA SER A 119 -5.90 0.54 -8.76
C SER A 119 -5.31 1.28 -7.56
N ALA A 120 -5.77 0.96 -6.35
CA ALA A 120 -5.33 1.58 -5.13
C ALA A 120 -5.03 0.50 -4.10
N TRP A 121 -4.04 0.75 -3.24
CA TRP A 121 -3.76 -0.10 -2.09
C TRP A 121 -3.18 0.69 -0.93
N PRO A 122 -3.43 0.23 0.31
CA PRO A 122 -2.73 0.75 1.46
C PRO A 122 -1.26 0.30 1.37
N SER A 123 -0.35 1.24 1.56
CA SER A 123 1.10 1.02 1.55
C SER A 123 1.67 1.41 2.91
N PRO A 124 1.59 0.53 3.93
CA PRO A 124 2.22 0.75 5.22
C PRO A 124 3.75 0.64 5.07
N ARG A 125 4.49 1.66 5.52
CA ARG A 125 5.95 1.53 5.72
C ARG A 125 6.20 0.85 7.05
N MET A 126 7.06 -0.15 7.02
CA MET A 126 7.50 -0.85 8.23
C MET A 126 8.81 -0.26 8.76
N ASN A 127 9.16 -0.61 10.00
CA ASN A 127 10.55 -0.55 10.46
C ASN A 127 11.41 -1.54 9.64
N ASP A 128 12.69 -1.72 10.04
CA ASP A 128 13.62 -2.62 9.33
C ASP A 128 12.98 -3.99 9.06
N VAL A 129 12.71 -4.26 7.78
CA VAL A 129 12.04 -5.46 7.27
C VAL A 129 12.83 -6.75 7.54
N ARG A 130 14.11 -6.63 7.92
CA ARG A 130 14.96 -7.76 8.32
C ARG A 130 14.66 -8.26 9.75
N LEU A 131 13.87 -7.51 10.53
CA LEU A 131 13.48 -7.93 11.87
C LEU A 131 12.44 -9.07 11.81
N PRO A 132 12.39 -9.95 12.84
CA PRO A 132 11.34 -10.96 12.98
C PRO A 132 9.94 -10.33 12.90
N LYS A 133 8.96 -11.05 12.35
CA LYS A 133 7.59 -10.53 12.08
C LYS A 133 6.94 -9.95 13.33
N GLU A 134 7.17 -10.55 14.48
CA GLU A 134 6.64 -10.12 15.79
C GLU A 134 7.22 -8.76 16.23
N GLN A 135 8.34 -8.35 15.65
CA GLN A 135 9.03 -7.10 15.92
C GLN A 135 8.82 -6.05 14.82
N GLN A 136 8.19 -6.41 13.70
CA GLN A 136 7.85 -5.48 12.63
C GLN A 136 6.70 -4.58 13.05
N ARG A 137 6.83 -3.27 12.84
CA ARG A 137 5.92 -2.20 13.30
C ARG A 137 5.64 -1.22 12.16
N VAL A 138 4.40 -0.72 12.06
CA VAL A 138 4.04 0.30 11.05
C VAL A 138 4.60 1.64 11.48
N THR A 139 5.36 2.31 10.61
CA THR A 139 5.98 3.63 10.86
C THR A 139 5.23 4.78 10.20
N SER A 140 4.66 4.54 9.03
CA SER A 140 3.78 5.49 8.34
C SER A 140 2.84 4.74 7.42
N LEU A 141 1.64 5.27 7.21
CA LEU A 141 0.70 4.76 6.21
C LEU A 141 0.65 5.74 5.03
N SER A 142 0.82 5.22 3.82
CA SER A 142 0.56 5.94 2.58
C SER A 142 -0.48 5.17 1.77
N ILE A 143 -1.27 5.88 0.96
CA ILE A 143 -2.12 5.23 -0.04
C ILE A 143 -1.38 5.32 -1.35
N ARG A 144 -1.16 4.17 -2.00
CA ARG A 144 -0.68 4.17 -3.37
C ARG A 144 -1.90 4.19 -4.27
N ILE A 145 -1.95 5.18 -5.16
CA ILE A 145 -3.03 5.42 -6.11
C ILE A 145 -2.38 5.39 -7.48
N GLU A 146 -2.77 4.42 -8.30
CA GLU A 146 -2.34 4.34 -9.68
C GLU A 146 -3.23 5.20 -10.59
N LYS A 147 -2.81 5.35 -11.84
CA LYS A 147 -3.57 6.10 -12.83
C LYS A 147 -4.93 5.43 -13.08
N ASP A 148 -5.94 6.22 -13.42
CA ASP A 148 -7.30 5.72 -13.69
C ASP A 148 -7.89 4.98 -12.47
N THR A 149 -7.50 5.38 -11.25
CA THR A 149 -8.09 4.88 -10.02
C THR A 149 -9.51 5.37 -9.83
N THR A 150 -10.42 4.45 -9.54
CA THR A 150 -11.81 4.81 -9.25
C THR A 150 -11.99 5.23 -7.80
N ILE A 151 -13.04 6.02 -7.53
CA ILE A 151 -13.43 6.33 -6.15
C ILE A 151 -13.76 5.05 -5.39
N HIS A 152 -14.43 4.08 -6.03
CA HIS A 152 -14.76 2.80 -5.41
C HIS A 152 -13.53 1.95 -5.10
N ASP A 153 -12.46 1.98 -5.93
CA ASP A 153 -11.17 1.33 -5.59
C ASP A 153 -10.56 1.92 -4.32
N ILE A 154 -10.74 3.23 -4.09
CA ILE A 154 -10.31 3.91 -2.85
C ILE A 154 -11.23 3.51 -1.69
N GLU A 155 -12.54 3.41 -1.90
CA GLU A 155 -13.52 2.96 -0.89
C GLU A 155 -13.26 1.49 -0.48
N ASP A 156 -12.91 0.64 -1.44
CA ASP A 156 -12.61 -0.77 -1.27
C ASP A 156 -11.40 -1.02 -0.37
N ILE A 157 -10.41 -0.15 -0.44
CA ILE A 157 -9.23 -0.21 0.43
C ILE A 157 -9.41 0.58 1.72
N TRP A 158 -10.52 1.31 1.85
CA TRP A 158 -10.75 2.21 2.96
C TRP A 158 -10.88 1.47 4.29
N ASP A 159 -11.47 0.27 4.28
CA ASP A 159 -11.51 -0.57 5.48
C ASP A 159 -10.11 -1.00 5.92
N ASP A 160 -9.21 -1.31 4.99
CA ASP A 160 -7.83 -1.65 5.32
C ASP A 160 -7.03 -0.42 5.75
N ILE A 161 -7.24 0.74 5.11
CA ILE A 161 -6.69 2.03 5.56
C ILE A 161 -7.14 2.32 6.99
N ARG A 162 -8.44 2.20 7.30
CA ARG A 162 -8.97 2.39 8.66
C ARG A 162 -8.34 1.42 9.64
N LYS A 163 -8.12 0.15 9.26
CA LYS A 163 -7.41 -0.82 10.12
C LYS A 163 -5.98 -0.40 10.39
N TYR A 164 -5.20 -0.02 9.37
CA TYR A 164 -3.82 0.46 9.55
C TYR A 164 -3.75 1.77 10.34
N GLN A 165 -4.69 2.69 10.09
CA GLN A 165 -4.78 3.96 10.77
C GLN A 165 -5.16 3.76 12.24
N ALA A 166 -6.22 2.99 12.52
CA ALA A 166 -6.59 2.58 13.87
C ALA A 166 -5.44 1.83 14.55
N TYR A 167 -4.58 1.13 13.79
CA TYR A 167 -3.39 0.51 14.34
C TYR A 167 -2.31 1.52 14.73
N MET A 168 -2.02 2.49 13.88
CA MET A 168 -1.08 3.56 14.20
C MET A 168 -1.58 4.47 15.34
N ASP A 169 -2.89 4.69 15.39
CA ASP A 169 -3.58 5.54 16.37
C ASP A 169 -3.92 4.81 17.66
N ALA A 170 -4.03 3.47 17.62
CA ALA A 170 -4.23 2.66 18.80
C ALA A 170 -3.12 3.01 19.77
N ASP A 171 -3.54 3.49 20.94
CA ASP A 171 -2.64 3.75 22.05
C ASP A 171 -1.71 2.55 22.17
N ILE A 172 -0.44 2.80 21.87
CA ILE A 172 0.63 1.85 22.12
C ILE A 172 0.37 1.34 23.51
N PRO A 173 0.14 0.03 23.73
CA PRO A 173 -0.20 -0.46 25.05
C PRO A 173 1.03 -0.32 25.93
N SER A 174 1.28 0.89 26.44
CA SER A 174 1.73 1.03 27.79
C SER A 174 0.48 0.68 28.58
N ARG A 175 0.37 -0.60 28.96
CA ARG A 175 -0.54 -1.04 30.00
C ARG A 175 -0.47 0.00 31.13
N ARG A 176 -1.47 0.87 31.22
CA ARG A 176 -1.55 1.89 32.24
C ARG A 176 -2.98 1.98 32.65
N ASP A 177 -3.26 1.34 33.77
CA ASP A 177 -4.42 1.62 34.58
C ASP A 177 -4.66 3.13 34.65
N PRO A 178 -5.92 3.58 34.65
CA PRO A 178 -6.26 4.98 34.82
C PRO A 178 -5.47 5.56 36.01
N ILE A 179 -4.81 6.71 35.79
CA ILE A 179 -4.07 7.37 36.87
C ILE A 179 -5.10 7.76 37.93
N GLN A 180 -4.99 7.18 39.12
CA GLN A 180 -5.85 7.54 40.24
C GLN A 180 -5.81 9.05 40.48
N ALA A 181 -6.98 9.66 40.76
CA ALA A 181 -7.11 11.10 40.94
C ALA A 181 -6.10 11.66 41.96
N GLU A 182 -5.86 10.93 43.06
CA GLU A 182 -4.88 11.27 44.09
C GLU A 182 -3.45 11.41 43.54
N THR A 183 -3.08 10.61 42.54
CA THR A 183 -1.76 10.67 41.91
C THR A 183 -1.62 11.92 41.05
N VAL A 184 -2.69 12.36 40.38
CA VAL A 184 -2.73 13.59 39.59
C VAL A 184 -2.62 14.82 40.49
N GLU A 185 -3.38 14.86 41.59
CA GLU A 185 -3.31 15.95 42.56
C GLU A 185 -1.92 16.05 43.18
N ARG A 186 -1.34 14.91 43.54
CA ARG A 186 0.01 14.84 44.09
C ARG A 186 1.07 15.35 43.11
N TYR A 187 0.93 14.99 41.83
CA TYR A 187 1.80 15.51 40.78
C TYR A 187 1.67 17.03 40.62
N ARG A 188 0.44 17.56 40.52
CA ARG A 188 0.18 19.01 40.44
C ARG A 188 0.81 19.76 41.62
N LYS A 189 0.71 19.20 42.83
CA LYS A 189 1.30 19.78 44.04
C LYS A 189 2.84 19.86 43.97
N ILE A 190 3.50 18.80 43.51
CA ILE A 190 4.96 18.77 43.36
C ILE A 190 5.43 19.74 42.26
N VAL A 191 4.71 19.80 41.14
CA VAL A 191 5.02 20.76 40.07
C VAL A 191 4.90 22.19 40.56
N LYS A 192 3.84 22.52 41.33
CA LYS A 192 3.67 23.83 41.94
C LYS A 192 4.81 24.18 42.90
N LEU A 193 5.15 23.28 43.83
CA LEU A 193 6.25 23.49 44.78
C LEU A 193 7.61 23.67 44.07
N ARG A 194 7.83 22.97 42.96
CA ARG A 194 9.03 23.17 42.13
C ARG A 194 9.02 24.52 41.40
N ALA A 195 7.85 24.99 40.95
CA ALA A 195 7.70 26.31 40.34
C ALA A 195 7.92 27.43 41.38
N ASP A 196 7.49 27.20 42.63
CA ASP A 196 7.69 28.10 43.77
C ASP A 196 9.15 28.09 44.31
N GLY A 197 10.07 27.36 43.65
CA GLY A 197 11.51 27.41 43.92
C GLY A 197 12.05 26.33 44.87
N LEU A 198 11.21 25.45 45.43
CA LEU A 198 11.69 24.42 46.37
C LEU A 198 12.56 23.36 45.69
N LYS A 199 13.62 22.92 46.37
CA LYS A 199 14.48 21.80 45.94
C LYS A 199 13.79 20.45 46.20
N TYR A 200 14.18 19.41 45.46
CA TYR A 200 13.59 18.08 45.61
C TYR A 200 13.75 17.51 47.03
N GLN A 201 14.86 17.83 47.69
CA GLN A 201 15.14 17.42 49.08
C GLN A 201 14.15 18.06 50.06
N GLU A 202 13.90 19.37 49.92
CA GLU A 202 12.93 20.10 50.75
C GLU A 202 11.49 19.60 50.54
N ILE A 203 11.17 19.13 49.33
CA ILE A 203 9.88 18.51 49.04
C ILE A 203 9.78 17.12 49.70
N ALA A 204 10.86 16.33 49.72
CA ALA A 204 10.87 15.04 50.42
C ALA A 204 10.68 15.23 51.94
N GLU A 205 11.37 16.20 52.53
CA GLU A 205 11.27 16.54 53.95
C GLU A 205 9.88 17.08 54.34
N LYS A 206 9.19 17.80 53.45
CA LYS A 206 7.80 18.23 53.66
C LYS A 206 6.78 17.10 53.54
N TYR A 207 7.15 15.97 52.92
CA TYR A 207 6.27 14.84 52.67
C TYR A 207 6.94 13.50 53.01
N PRO A 208 7.39 13.30 54.27
CA PRO A 208 8.19 12.13 54.65
C PRO A 208 7.38 10.82 54.57
N ASN A 209 6.07 10.88 54.81
CA ASN A 209 5.17 9.72 54.69
C ASN A 209 4.89 9.32 53.23
N LYS A 210 5.50 10.02 52.27
CA LYS A 210 5.17 9.98 50.85
C LYS A 210 6.43 9.83 50.00
N PHE A 211 7.56 10.43 50.40
CA PHE A 211 8.84 10.34 49.71
C PHE A 211 9.96 10.15 50.73
N ASN A 212 10.87 9.21 50.48
CA ASN A 212 11.99 8.93 51.37
C ASN A 212 13.22 9.77 51.00
N SER A 213 13.29 10.27 49.77
CA SER A 213 14.44 11.02 49.24
C SER A 213 14.06 12.04 48.17
N ALA A 214 14.98 12.98 47.91
CA ALA A 214 14.90 13.86 46.74
C ALA A 214 14.76 13.10 45.41
N GLU A 215 15.41 11.95 45.30
CA GLU A 215 15.37 11.14 44.08
C GLU A 215 14.00 10.50 43.87
N ASP A 216 13.30 10.12 44.94
CA ASP A 216 11.92 9.63 44.85
C ASP A 216 10.97 10.71 44.30
N VAL A 217 11.13 11.96 44.74
CA VAL A 217 10.34 13.10 44.25
C VAL A 217 10.63 13.33 42.76
N ARG A 218 11.90 13.31 42.38
CA ARG A 218 12.35 13.50 40.99
C ARG A 218 11.87 12.37 40.09
N SER A 219 12.04 11.12 40.51
CA SER A 219 11.60 9.92 39.81
C SER A 219 10.08 9.89 39.65
N PHE A 220 9.34 10.24 40.70
CA PHE A 220 7.89 10.37 40.62
C PHE A 220 7.45 11.41 39.58
N LYS A 221 8.01 12.63 39.64
CA LYS A 221 7.71 13.70 38.66
C LYS A 221 8.03 13.27 37.23
N ASN A 222 9.23 12.73 37.00
CA ASN A 222 9.68 12.26 35.69
C ASN A 222 8.81 11.10 35.17
N LYS A 223 8.39 10.18 36.05
CA LYS A 223 7.51 9.06 35.69
C LYS A 223 6.14 9.55 35.23
N GLN A 224 5.60 10.59 35.85
CA GLN A 224 4.34 11.23 35.42
C GLN A 224 4.53 12.02 34.13
N GLU A 225 5.57 12.84 34.00
CA GLU A 225 5.86 13.61 32.78
C GLU A 225 6.14 12.72 31.56
N ALA A 226 6.86 11.61 31.75
CA ALA A 226 7.08 10.60 30.72
C ALA A 226 5.80 9.88 30.28
N ARG A 227 4.68 10.05 31.01
CA ARG A 227 3.35 9.63 30.54
C ARG A 227 2.73 10.62 29.57
N PHE A 228 3.03 11.91 29.69
CA PHE A 228 2.45 12.98 28.86
C PHE A 228 3.35 13.41 27.70
N LYS A 229 4.63 13.05 27.70
CA LYS A 229 5.52 13.29 26.55
C LYS A 229 5.08 12.44 25.36
N LYS A 230 4.72 13.11 24.25
CA LYS A 230 4.53 12.49 22.93
C LYS A 230 5.82 11.73 22.58
N ARG A 231 5.78 10.39 22.57
CA ARG A 231 7.00 9.59 22.28
C ARG A 231 7.23 9.57 20.77
N THR A 232 8.42 10.00 20.36
CA THR A 232 8.92 10.04 18.97
C THR A 232 9.68 8.78 18.55
N SER A 233 9.84 7.75 19.40
CA SER A 233 10.66 6.58 19.04
C SER A 233 9.84 5.47 18.34
N LEU A 234 10.34 5.02 17.20
CA LEU A 234 9.78 3.96 16.34
C LEU A 234 9.52 2.62 17.07
N ARG A 235 10.21 2.35 18.20
CA ARG A 235 10.03 1.12 19.02
C ARG A 235 8.68 0.99 19.70
N HIS A 236 7.82 2.01 19.61
CA HIS A 236 6.55 2.01 20.30
C HIS A 236 5.36 1.74 19.38
N LEU A 237 5.47 1.92 18.07
CA LEU A 237 4.35 1.66 17.15
C LEU A 237 3.93 0.19 17.21
N PRO A 238 2.64 -0.16 17.17
CA PRO A 238 2.24 -1.54 17.40
C PRO A 238 2.66 -2.45 16.21
N SER A 239 2.77 -3.78 16.43
CA SER A 239 3.27 -4.81 15.49
C SER A 239 2.25 -5.47 14.53
N LEU A 240 2.53 -5.67 13.24
CA LEU A 240 1.54 -6.17 12.26
C LEU A 240 1.15 -7.66 12.40
N TRP A 241 0.33 -8.03 13.38
CA TRP A 241 -0.06 -9.43 13.65
C TRP A 241 -1.12 -10.00 12.69
N TRP A 242 -1.84 -9.15 11.96
CA TRP A 242 -2.97 -9.51 11.10
C TRP A 242 -2.69 -9.40 9.60
N HIS A 243 -1.56 -8.83 9.20
CA HIS A 243 -1.15 -8.77 7.79
C HIS A 243 -0.47 -10.10 7.43
N LYS A 244 -1.11 -10.89 6.56
CA LYS A 244 -0.58 -12.13 6.00
C LYS A 244 -0.37 -11.99 4.50
#